data_AF-A0A3C0IVR5-F1
#
_entry.id   AF-A0A3C0IVR5-F1
#
_cell.length_a   1.000
_cell.length_b   1.000
_cell.length_c   1.000
_cell.angle_alpha   90.00
_cell.angle_beta   90.00
_cell.angle_gamma   90.00
#
_symmetry.space_group_name_H-M   'P 1'
#
loop_
_entity.id
_entity.type
_entity.pdbx_description
1 polymer ?
#
loop_
_entity_poly.entity_id
_entity_poly.type
_entity_poly.pdbx_seq_one_letter_code
_entity_poly.pdbx_strand_id
1 'polypeptide(L)'
;MRRGGQLGDMILVRASGPAIEASGGVAEGMSGSPVYVEGKLIGAIAYVFSGSDHFVAGVTPIADMMRMLDYPDGVPAGARA
;
A
#
# COMPACT_ATOMS: atom_id res chain seq x y z
N MET A 1 20.39 -14.04 4.83
CA MET A 1 19.00 -14.43 5.17
C MET A 1 18.22 -13.16 5.50
N ARG A 2 17.33 -12.68 4.61
CA ARG A 2 16.33 -11.68 5.00
C ARG A 2 15.25 -12.44 5.78
N ARG A 3 15.11 -12.16 7.07
CA ARG A 3 14.03 -12.71 7.90
C ARG A 3 12.70 -12.34 7.25
N GLY A 4 11.83 -13.31 7.02
CA GLY A 4 10.44 -13.02 6.71
C GLY A 4 9.84 -12.11 7.79
N GLY A 5 9.16 -11.05 7.37
CA GLY A 5 8.39 -10.18 8.25
C GLY A 5 8.97 -8.79 8.55
N GLN A 6 10.00 -8.30 7.84
CA GLN A 6 10.32 -6.88 7.93
C GLN A 6 9.29 -6.11 7.09
N LEU A 7 8.32 -5.47 7.75
CA LEU A 7 7.45 -4.48 7.11
C LEU A 7 8.37 -3.46 6.41
N GLY A 8 8.16 -3.25 5.11
CA GLY A 8 8.82 -2.18 4.39
C GLY A 8 8.49 -0.82 5.03
N ASP A 9 9.21 0.21 4.64
CA ASP A 9 8.90 1.57 5.09
C ASP A 9 7.44 1.90 4.75
N MET A 10 6.75 2.66 5.61
CA MET A 10 5.36 3.06 5.41
C MET A 10 5.26 4.57 5.41
N ILE A 11 4.51 5.12 4.46
CA ILE A 11 4.16 6.54 4.44
C ILE A 11 2.82 6.70 5.15
N LEU A 12 2.80 7.49 6.22
CA LEU A 12 1.56 7.86 6.89
C LEU A 12 0.96 9.07 6.21
N VAL A 13 -0.31 8.99 5.82
CA VAL A 13 -1.04 10.09 5.18
C VAL A 13 -2.31 10.41 5.94
N ARG A 14 -2.73 11.68 5.88
CA ARG A 14 -4.07 12.11 6.25
C ARG A 14 -4.86 12.35 4.97
N ALA A 15 -5.98 11.64 4.82
CA ALA A 15 -6.87 11.73 3.68
C ALA A 15 -8.01 12.73 3.95
N SER A 16 -8.46 13.42 2.90
CA SER A 16 -9.56 14.39 2.96
C SER A 16 -10.25 14.49 1.60
N GLY A 17 -11.44 15.09 1.57
CA GLY A 17 -12.19 15.34 0.34
C GLY A 17 -13.51 14.55 0.27
N PRO A 18 -14.37 14.86 -0.71
CA PRO A 18 -15.78 14.45 -0.67
C PRO A 18 -16.00 12.95 -0.55
N ALA A 19 -15.22 12.13 -1.27
CA ALA A 19 -15.33 10.67 -1.22
C ALA A 19 -14.86 10.08 0.12
N ILE A 20 -13.80 10.65 0.71
CA ILE A 20 -13.27 10.23 2.02
C ILE A 20 -14.26 10.63 3.12
N GLU A 21 -14.77 11.86 3.08
CA GLU A 21 -15.74 12.38 4.06
C GLU A 21 -17.06 11.62 4.00
N ALA A 22 -17.59 11.36 2.80
CA ALA A 22 -18.81 10.57 2.61
C ALA A 22 -18.68 9.13 3.12
N SER A 23 -17.46 8.59 3.10
CA SER A 23 -17.15 7.24 3.60
C SER A 23 -16.84 7.21 5.10
N GLY A 24 -16.78 8.37 5.76
CA GLY A 24 -16.39 8.48 7.16
C GLY A 24 -14.89 8.22 7.41
N GLY A 25 -14.05 8.46 6.41
CA GLY A 25 -12.61 8.19 6.42
C GLY A 25 -12.18 7.20 5.33
N VAL A 26 -10.97 6.70 5.44
CA VAL A 26 -10.45 5.62 4.60
C VAL A 26 -11.11 4.32 5.02
N ALA A 27 -11.89 3.74 4.11
CA ALA A 27 -12.69 2.55 4.36
C ALA A 27 -12.06 1.30 3.75
N GLU A 28 -12.56 0.13 4.18
CA GLU A 28 -12.28 -1.13 3.48
C GLU A 28 -12.70 -1.02 2.01
N GLY A 29 -11.89 -1.61 1.12
CA GLY A 29 -12.04 -1.47 -0.33
C GLY A 29 -11.26 -0.31 -0.95
N MET A 30 -10.77 0.65 -0.17
CA MET A 30 -9.85 1.69 -0.67
C MET A 30 -8.40 1.20 -0.79
N SER A 31 -8.11 -0.04 -0.34
CA SER A 31 -6.80 -0.68 -0.52
C SER A 31 -6.42 -0.75 -2.00
N GLY A 32 -5.17 -0.45 -2.32
CA GLY A 32 -4.64 -0.36 -3.67
C GLY A 32 -4.88 1.00 -4.36
N SER A 33 -5.61 1.93 -3.75
CA SER A 33 -5.82 3.26 -4.32
C SER A 33 -4.48 3.99 -4.50
N PRO A 34 -4.16 4.50 -5.70
CA PRO A 34 -2.89 5.18 -5.95
C PRO A 34 -2.85 6.54 -5.25
N VAL A 35 -1.71 6.86 -4.64
CA VAL A 35 -1.48 8.13 -3.95
C VAL A 35 -0.45 8.95 -4.71
N TYR A 36 -0.82 10.20 -5.01
CA TYR A 36 0.01 11.13 -5.78
C TYR A 36 0.40 12.36 -4.95
N VAL A 37 1.63 12.83 -5.14
CA VAL A 37 2.11 14.12 -4.64
C VAL A 37 2.69 14.87 -5.84
N GLU A 38 2.23 16.10 -6.08
CA GLU A 38 2.66 16.91 -7.24
C GLU A 38 2.50 16.18 -8.58
N GLY A 39 1.43 15.39 -8.73
CA GLY A 39 1.16 14.59 -9.93
C GLY A 39 2.06 13.35 -10.10
N LYS A 40 2.95 13.06 -9.15
CA LYS A 40 3.83 11.88 -9.17
C LYS A 40 3.28 10.80 -8.26
N LEU A 41 3.25 9.55 -8.74
CA LEU A 41 2.85 8.39 -7.96
C LEU A 41 3.88 8.14 -6.87
N ILE A 42 3.45 8.12 -5.60
CA ILE A 42 4.31 7.84 -4.46
C ILE A 42 4.04 6.49 -3.82
N GLY A 43 2.91 5.85 -4.14
CA GLY A 43 2.54 4.55 -3.56
C GLY A 43 1.05 4.25 -3.69
N ALA A 44 0.58 3.29 -2.90
CA ALA A 44 -0.83 2.94 -2.81
C ALA A 44 -1.28 2.75 -1.35
N ILE A 45 -2.53 3.08 -1.05
CA ILE A 45 -3.15 2.81 0.26
C ILE A 45 -3.10 1.31 0.53
N ALA A 46 -2.58 0.91 1.69
CA ALA A 46 -2.45 -0.50 2.07
C ALA A 46 -2.97 -0.80 3.47
N TYR A 47 -3.06 0.22 4.33
CA TYR A 47 -3.43 0.03 5.73
C TYR A 47 -4.47 1.05 6.18
N VAL A 48 -5.50 0.54 6.84
CA VAL A 48 -6.42 1.31 7.68
C VAL A 48 -6.18 0.85 9.11
N PHE A 49 -6.12 1.80 10.04
CA PHE A 49 -5.80 1.53 11.43
C PHE A 49 -7.09 1.42 12.25
N SER A 50 -7.54 0.19 12.51
CA SER A 50 -8.77 -0.08 13.28
C SER A 50 -8.74 0.59 14.65
N GLY A 51 -9.85 1.22 15.05
CA GLY A 51 -9.98 1.87 16.36
C GLY A 51 -9.18 3.17 16.53
N SER A 52 -8.69 3.75 15.43
CA SER A 52 -7.98 5.03 15.42
C SER A 52 -8.69 6.05 14.52
N ASP A 53 -8.03 7.16 14.20
CA ASP A 53 -8.54 8.16 13.28
C ASP A 53 -8.66 7.57 11.87
N HIS A 54 -9.89 7.33 11.40
CA HIS A 54 -10.16 6.75 10.09
C HIS A 54 -9.69 7.66 8.93
N PHE A 55 -9.35 8.92 9.18
CA PHE A 55 -8.77 9.80 8.17
C PHE A 55 -7.26 9.60 8.01
N VAL A 56 -6.65 8.70 8.78
CA VAL A 56 -5.23 8.34 8.67
C VAL A 56 -5.10 6.97 8.02
N ALA A 57 -4.24 6.88 7.01
CA ALA A 57 -3.96 5.62 6.31
C ALA A 57 -2.46 5.42 6.11
N GLY A 58 -2.09 4.15 5.99
CA GLY A 58 -0.74 3.73 5.61
C GLY A 58 -0.66 3.48 4.12
N VAL A 59 0.39 4.01 3.51
CA VAL A 59 0.70 3.88 2.09
C VAL A 59 1.98 3.05 1.92
N THR A 60 1.91 2.02 1.08
CA THR A 60 3.10 1.28 0.62
C THR A 60 3.84 2.15 -0.39
N PRO A 61 5.12 2.50 -0.17
CA PRO A 61 5.89 3.32 -1.09
C PRO A 61 6.03 2.66 -2.46
N ILE A 62 5.97 3.46 -3.53
CA ILE A 62 6.15 2.98 -4.90
C ILE A 62 7.50 2.28 -5.11
N ALA A 63 8.56 2.73 -4.42
CA ALA A 63 9.87 2.10 -4.48
C ALA A 63 9.85 0.64 -4.00
N ASP A 64 9.04 0.33 -2.99
CA ASP A 64 8.88 -1.03 -2.47
C ASP A 64 8.10 -1.90 -3.46
N MET A 65 7.06 -1.33 -4.08
CA MET A 65 6.30 -1.99 -5.15
C MET A 65 7.18 -2.29 -6.37
N MET A 66 8.02 -1.35 -6.80
CA MET A 66 8.95 -1.54 -7.92
C MET A 66 9.94 -2.67 -7.65
N ARG A 67 10.48 -2.76 -6.42
CA ARG A 67 11.38 -3.86 -6.03
C ARG A 67 10.71 -5.24 -6.09
N MET A 68 9.38 -5.31 -5.92
CA MET A 68 8.65 -6.57 -6.11
C MET A 68 8.55 -6.96 -7.58
N LEU A 69 8.44 -6.00 -8.49
CA LEU A 69 8.41 -6.29 -9.94
C LEU A 69 9.74 -6.85 -10.46
N ASP A 70 10.84 -6.44 -9.84
CA ASP A 70 12.18 -6.95 -10.14
C ASP A 70 12.49 -8.29 -9.46
N TYR A 71 11.55 -8.81 -8.66
CA TYR A 71 11.74 -10.11 -8.01
C TYR A 71 11.59 -11.22 -9.06
N PRO A 72 12.60 -12.09 -9.26
CA PRO A 72 12.49 -13.17 -10.22
C PRO A 72 11.31 -14.06 -9.84
N ASP A 73 10.41 -14.32 -10.81
CA ASP A 73 9.24 -15.19 -10.65
C ASP A 73 9.69 -16.56 -10.13
N GLY A 74 9.62 -16.72 -8.82
CA GLY A 74 10.27 -17.81 -8.11
C GLY A 74 9.48 -19.10 -8.16
N VAL A 75 9.24 -19.67 -9.36
CA VAL A 75 9.01 -21.11 -9.59
C VAL A 75 9.37 -21.41 -11.06
N PRO A 76 10.40 -22.24 -11.35
CA PRO A 76 10.58 -22.78 -12.69
C PRO A 76 9.34 -23.62 -13.05
N ALA A 77 8.76 -23.37 -14.22
CA ALA A 77 7.56 -24.04 -14.72
C ALA A 77 7.66 -25.59 -14.86
N GLY A 78 8.77 -26.21 -14.45
CA GLY A 78 9.03 -27.64 -14.52
C GLY A 78 8.92 -28.43 -13.20
N ALA A 79 8.59 -27.79 -12.06
CA ALA A 79 8.53 -28.47 -10.76
C ALA A 79 7.16 -29.11 -10.42
N ARG A 80 6.34 -29.39 -11.44
CA ARG A 80 5.10 -30.18 -11.31
C ARG A 80 5.16 -31.37 -12.26
N ALA A 81 5.84 -32.44 -11.84
CA ALA A 81 5.75 -33.77 -12.41
C ALA A 81 5.68 -34.78 -11.26
#